data_AF-A0A7C7JBM4-F1
#
_entry.id   AF-A0A7C7JBM4-F1
#
_cell.length_a   1.000
_cell.length_b   1.000
_cell.length_c   1.000
_cell.angle_alpha   90.00
_cell.angle_beta   90.00
_cell.angle_gamma   90.00
#
_symmetry.space_group_name_H-M   'P 1'
#
loop_
_entity.id
_entity.type
_entity.pdbx_description
1 polymer ?
#
loop_
_entity_poly.entity_id
_entity_poly.type
_entity_poly.pdbx_seq_one_letter_code
_entity_poly.pdbx_strand_id
1 'polypeptide(L)'
;MPNPWGEVLLNKTPHPWIVRALDSLDVLLLDHAHCEKKAAMTALSLIHRYPERDLSKQLSPLAREELLHFEQVTRLLKKRGIPYRNLKSGPYARSLYENAASKEPDRLKDSLLICALIEARSCERFHSLLPYLSGSLKSFYSKLYEAESRHCDLYLNLYQDLF
;
A
#
# COMPACT_ATOMS: atom_id res chain seq x y z
N MET A 1 7.11 6.22 19.47
CA MET A 1 8.25 6.57 18.60
C MET A 1 7.70 7.40 17.45
N PRO A 2 8.44 8.35 16.85
CA PRO A 2 8.00 8.96 15.61
C PRO A 2 7.74 7.84 14.60
N ASN A 3 6.61 7.91 13.89
CA ASN A 3 6.25 6.88 12.94
C ASN A 3 7.25 6.91 11.76
N PRO A 4 8.00 5.83 11.48
CA PRO A 4 9.08 5.84 10.49
C PRO A 4 8.60 6.25 9.09
N TRP A 5 7.36 5.91 8.73
CA TRP A 5 6.77 6.31 7.45
C TRP A 5 6.77 7.84 7.22
N GLY A 6 6.72 8.64 8.27
CA GLY A 6 6.75 10.10 8.17
C GLY A 6 8.10 10.64 7.69
N GLU A 7 9.19 9.93 7.96
CA GLU A 7 10.55 10.30 7.55
C GLU A 7 10.88 9.79 6.15
N VAL A 8 10.22 8.72 5.70
CA VAL A 8 10.36 8.16 4.33
C VAL A 8 9.80 9.11 3.27
N LEU A 9 8.80 9.92 3.60
CA LEU A 9 8.11 10.79 2.64
C LEU A 9 8.68 12.21 2.65
N LEU A 10 9.13 12.67 1.47
CA LEU A 10 9.64 14.03 1.30
C LEU A 10 8.56 15.11 1.30
N ASN A 11 7.32 14.76 0.95
CA ASN A 11 6.23 15.71 0.77
C ASN A 11 4.91 15.16 1.32
N LYS A 12 4.09 16.04 1.90
CA LYS A 12 2.72 15.71 2.31
C LYS A 12 1.79 15.59 1.11
N THR A 13 0.69 14.85 1.27
CA THR A 13 -0.38 14.78 0.27
C THR A 13 -0.95 16.19 0.02
N PRO A 14 -0.94 16.68 -1.23
CA PRO A 14 -1.51 17.98 -1.55
C PRO A 14 -3.01 18.03 -1.27
N HIS A 15 -3.49 19.13 -0.69
CA HIS A 15 -4.92 19.32 -0.43
C HIS A 15 -5.83 19.12 -1.67
N PRO A 16 -5.44 19.53 -2.90
CA PRO A 16 -6.24 19.24 -4.09
C PRO A 16 -6.47 17.74 -4.35
N TRP A 17 -5.53 16.86 -3.94
CA TRP A 17 -5.75 15.42 -4.03
C TRP A 17 -6.85 14.96 -3.08
N ILE A 18 -6.90 15.50 -1.86
CA ILE A 18 -7.92 15.20 -0.85
C ILE A 18 -9.30 15.60 -1.37
N VAL A 19 -9.44 16.82 -1.89
CA VAL A 19 -10.69 17.31 -2.48
C VAL A 19 -11.16 16.36 -3.59
N ARG A 20 -10.26 16.01 -4.52
CA ARG A 20 -10.59 15.10 -5.62
C ARG A 20 -10.96 13.70 -5.16
N ALA A 21 -10.29 13.18 -4.13
CA ALA A 21 -10.56 11.87 -3.56
C ALA A 21 -11.96 11.82 -2.91
N LEU A 22 -12.38 12.90 -2.26
CA LEU A 22 -13.71 13.03 -1.65
C LEU A 22 -14.80 13.18 -2.72
N ASP A 23 -14.55 13.96 -3.77
CA ASP A 23 -15.48 14.16 -4.90
C ASP A 23 -15.66 12.91 -5.79
N SER A 24 -14.75 11.93 -5.70
CA SER A 24 -14.74 10.72 -6.54
C SER A 24 -14.44 9.47 -5.72
N LEU A 25 -15.16 9.34 -4.59
CA LEU A 25 -14.95 8.27 -3.62
C LEU A 25 -15.15 6.86 -4.21
N ASP A 26 -16.03 6.72 -5.20
CA ASP A 26 -16.25 5.47 -5.92
C ASP A 26 -15.02 5.01 -6.69
N VAL A 27 -14.36 5.94 -7.39
CA VAL A 27 -13.11 5.70 -8.11
C VAL A 27 -11.98 5.39 -7.12
N LEU A 28 -11.92 6.12 -6.00
CA LEU A 28 -10.92 5.88 -4.95
C LEU A 28 -11.05 4.45 -4.39
N LEU A 29 -12.25 4.04 -3.99
CA LEU A 29 -12.50 2.72 -3.43
C LEU A 29 -12.22 1.61 -4.45
N LEU A 30 -12.54 1.85 -5.72
CA LEU A 30 -12.26 0.89 -6.78
C LEU A 30 -10.75 0.72 -7.00
N ASP A 31 -10.01 1.82 -7.11
CA ASP A 31 -8.54 1.78 -7.23
C ASP A 31 -7.89 1.15 -6.01
N HIS A 32 -8.37 1.49 -4.82
CA HIS A 32 -7.92 0.93 -3.55
C HIS A 32 -8.03 -0.59 -3.53
N ALA A 33 -9.18 -1.16 -3.91
CA ALA A 33 -9.32 -2.62 -4.02
C ALA A 33 -8.27 -3.24 -4.97
N HIS A 34 -7.95 -2.56 -6.08
CA HIS A 34 -6.89 -3.03 -6.98
C HIS A 34 -5.51 -2.93 -6.33
N CYS A 35 -5.25 -1.89 -5.53
CA CYS A 35 -4.00 -1.71 -4.80
C CYS A 35 -3.77 -2.83 -3.79
N GLU A 36 -4.75 -3.19 -2.96
CA GLU A 36 -4.59 -4.27 -1.97
C GLU A 36 -4.26 -5.61 -2.64
N LYS A 37 -4.98 -5.92 -3.74
CA LYS A 37 -4.70 -7.12 -4.53
C LYS A 37 -3.28 -7.09 -5.12
N LYS A 38 -2.82 -5.94 -5.61
CA LYS A 38 -1.47 -5.78 -6.14
C LYS A 38 -0.41 -5.91 -5.04
N ALA A 39 -0.63 -5.37 -3.85
CA ALA A 39 0.27 -5.48 -2.71
C ALA A 39 0.49 -6.96 -2.33
N ALA A 40 -0.59 -7.74 -2.22
CA ALA A 40 -0.52 -9.19 -2.01
C ALA A 40 0.29 -9.90 -3.12
N MET A 41 0.04 -9.57 -4.38
CA MET A 41 0.77 -10.15 -5.52
C MET A 41 2.26 -9.78 -5.51
N THR A 42 2.60 -8.55 -5.12
CA THR A 42 4.00 -8.10 -4.99
C THR A 42 4.73 -8.91 -3.92
N ALA A 43 4.11 -9.08 -2.74
CA ALA A 43 4.68 -9.88 -1.65
C ALA A 43 4.93 -11.33 -2.08
N LEU A 44 3.96 -11.96 -2.76
CA LEU A 44 4.12 -13.32 -3.30
C LEU A 44 5.20 -13.38 -4.40
N SER A 45 5.32 -12.36 -5.24
CA SER A 45 6.37 -12.28 -6.26
C SER A 45 7.77 -12.17 -5.64
N LEU A 46 7.92 -11.47 -4.52
CA LEU A 46 9.20 -11.37 -3.81
C LEU A 46 9.59 -12.72 -3.19
N ILE A 47 8.63 -13.40 -2.53
CA ILE A 47 8.82 -14.76 -2.00
C ILE A 47 9.30 -15.72 -3.11
N HIS A 48 8.61 -15.69 -4.26
CA HIS A 48 8.94 -16.59 -5.37
C HIS A 48 10.30 -16.28 -5.99
N ARG A 49 10.66 -15.00 -6.11
CA ARG A 49 11.91 -14.57 -6.77
C ARG A 49 13.16 -14.81 -5.93
N TYR A 50 13.04 -14.74 -4.60
CA TYR A 50 14.17 -14.78 -3.67
C TYR A 50 14.01 -15.91 -2.63
N PRO A 51 13.91 -17.19 -3.07
CA PRO A 51 13.70 -18.33 -2.16
C PRO A 51 14.83 -18.49 -1.13
N GLU A 52 16.06 -18.08 -1.46
CA GLU A 52 17.24 -18.15 -0.61
C GLU A 52 17.29 -17.09 0.51
N ARG A 53 16.37 -16.10 0.48
CA ARG A 53 16.32 -14.98 1.46
C ARG A 53 15.33 -15.19 2.59
N ASP A 54 14.65 -16.34 2.63
CA ASP A 54 13.64 -16.71 3.64
C ASP A 54 12.58 -15.62 3.92
N LEU A 55 12.18 -14.87 2.88
CA LEU A 55 11.18 -13.79 2.99
C LEU A 55 9.78 -14.30 3.33
N SER A 56 9.54 -15.59 3.16
CA SER A 56 8.23 -16.24 3.33
C SER A 56 7.64 -16.00 4.72
N LYS A 57 8.48 -16.01 5.76
CA LYS A 57 8.04 -15.87 7.15
C LYS A 57 7.39 -14.51 7.42
N GLN A 58 7.90 -13.44 6.80
CA GLN A 58 7.38 -12.08 6.95
C GLN A 58 6.34 -11.73 5.88
N LEU A 59 6.57 -12.10 4.62
CA LEU A 59 5.74 -11.65 3.49
C LEU A 59 4.48 -12.49 3.28
N SER A 60 4.44 -13.76 3.70
CA SER A 60 3.22 -14.58 3.58
C SER A 60 2.09 -14.08 4.51
N PRO A 61 2.35 -13.74 5.79
CA PRO A 61 1.39 -13.03 6.61
C PRO A 61 0.91 -11.71 6.01
N LEU A 62 1.82 -10.87 5.50
CA LEU A 62 1.48 -9.61 4.86
C LEU A 62 0.54 -9.84 3.67
N ALA A 63 0.88 -10.75 2.75
CA ALA A 63 0.04 -11.06 1.59
C ALA A 63 -1.37 -11.50 1.98
N ARG A 64 -1.53 -12.25 3.08
CA ARG A 64 -2.85 -12.64 3.59
C ARG A 64 -3.61 -11.44 4.18
N GLU A 65 -2.94 -10.57 4.93
CA GLU A 65 -3.55 -9.34 5.46
C GLU A 65 -4.06 -8.44 4.33
N GLU A 66 -3.28 -8.29 3.25
CA GLU A 66 -3.71 -7.51 2.08
C GLU A 66 -4.89 -8.12 1.33
N LEU A 67 -4.97 -9.45 1.25
CA LEU A 67 -6.17 -10.10 0.70
C LEU A 67 -7.39 -9.88 1.60
N LEU A 68 -7.21 -9.83 2.91
CA LEU A 68 -8.29 -9.45 3.83
C LEU A 68 -8.70 -7.98 3.64
N HIS A 69 -7.76 -7.06 3.43
CA HIS A 69 -8.07 -5.66 3.09
C HIS A 69 -8.86 -5.59 1.77
N PHE A 70 -8.40 -6.28 0.73
CA PHE A 70 -9.11 -6.40 -0.54
C PHE A 70 -10.57 -6.87 -0.36
N GLU A 71 -10.80 -7.94 0.42
CA GLU A 71 -12.13 -8.45 0.73
C GLU A 71 -12.99 -7.43 1.50
N GLN A 72 -12.38 -6.62 2.36
CA GLN A 72 -13.09 -5.56 3.09
C GLN A 72 -13.49 -4.40 2.15
N VAL A 73 -12.57 -3.94 1.29
CA VAL A 73 -12.86 -2.87 0.31
C VAL A 73 -13.93 -3.33 -0.68
N THR A 74 -13.87 -4.57 -1.17
CA THR A 74 -14.89 -5.11 -2.11
C THR A 74 -16.27 -5.26 -1.47
N ARG A 75 -16.35 -5.65 -0.19
CA ARG A 75 -17.61 -5.59 0.57
C ARG A 75 -18.14 -4.16 0.69
N LEU A 76 -17.25 -3.18 0.87
CA LEU A 76 -17.60 -1.77 0.94
C LEU A 76 -18.14 -1.23 -0.39
N LEU A 77 -17.51 -1.63 -1.52
CA LEU A 77 -17.98 -1.36 -2.88
C LEU A 77 -19.39 -1.92 -3.09
N LYS A 78 -19.60 -3.20 -2.75
CA LYS A 78 -20.91 -3.86 -2.86
C LYS A 78 -21.98 -3.16 -2.03
N LYS A 79 -21.68 -2.78 -0.78
CA LYS A 79 -22.61 -2.04 0.08
C LYS A 79 -23.02 -0.68 -0.49
N ARG A 80 -22.16 -0.07 -1.33
CA ARG A 80 -22.40 1.21 -2.00
C ARG A 80 -22.97 1.09 -3.41
N GLY A 81 -23.24 -0.12 -3.88
CA GLY A 81 -23.70 -0.36 -5.25
C GLY A 81 -22.64 -0.04 -6.31
N ILE A 82 -21.36 -0.01 -5.95
CA ILE A 82 -20.27 0.26 -6.89
C ILE A 82 -19.78 -1.08 -7.44
N PRO A 83 -19.90 -1.33 -8.76
CA PRO A 83 -19.44 -2.59 -9.34
C PRO A 83 -17.91 -2.65 -9.35
N TYR A 84 -17.35 -3.75 -8.87
CA TYR A 84 -15.93 -4.02 -9.05
C TYR A 84 -15.65 -4.30 -10.53
N ARG A 85 -14.83 -3.46 -11.14
CA ARG A 85 -14.49 -3.48 -12.57
C ARG A 85 -13.03 -3.11 -12.77
N ASN A 86 -12.53 -3.36 -13.97
CA ASN A 86 -11.18 -2.92 -14.32
C ASN A 86 -11.10 -1.39 -14.31
N LEU A 87 -10.01 -0.90 -13.72
CA LEU A 87 -9.60 0.49 -13.74
C LEU A 87 -8.18 0.55 -14.29
N LYS A 88 -7.92 1.53 -15.16
CA LYS A 88 -6.56 1.76 -15.66
C LYS A 88 -5.69 2.17 -14.47
N SER A 89 -4.67 1.38 -14.17
CA SER A 89 -3.72 1.70 -13.10
C SER A 89 -3.00 3.01 -13.40
N GLY A 90 -2.87 3.85 -12.36
CA GLY A 90 -2.03 5.04 -12.40
C GLY A 90 -0.54 4.72 -12.58
N PRO A 91 0.29 5.73 -12.90
CA PRO A 91 1.71 5.52 -13.19
C PRO A 91 2.58 5.32 -11.94
N TYR A 92 2.09 5.67 -10.74
CA TYR A 92 2.89 5.78 -9.51
C TYR A 92 3.84 4.60 -9.26
N ALA A 93 3.30 3.41 -8.96
CA ALA A 93 4.13 2.23 -8.68
C ALA A 93 5.02 1.85 -9.87
N ARG A 94 4.52 1.97 -11.11
CA ARG A 94 5.32 1.69 -12.31
C ARG A 94 6.53 2.62 -12.39
N SER A 95 6.34 3.92 -12.22
CA SER A 95 7.41 4.91 -12.28
C SER A 95 8.46 4.71 -11.20
N LEU A 96 8.08 4.19 -10.03
CA LEU A 96 9.04 3.81 -8.99
C LEU A 96 9.91 2.64 -9.46
N TYR A 97 9.29 1.56 -9.94
CA TYR A 97 10.02 0.39 -10.41
C TYR A 97 10.82 0.63 -11.70
N GLU A 98 10.46 1.60 -12.54
CA GLU A 98 11.27 2.03 -13.70
C GLU A 98 12.61 2.64 -13.28
N ASN A 99 12.72 3.17 -12.06
CA ASN A 99 13.95 3.72 -11.50
C ASN A 99 14.72 2.72 -10.61
N ALA A 100 14.23 1.48 -10.47
CA ALA A 100 14.91 0.45 -9.70
C ALA A 100 16.10 -0.14 -10.48
N ALA A 101 17.14 -0.53 -9.76
CA ALA A 101 18.27 -1.25 -10.32
C ALA A 101 17.83 -2.54 -11.02
N SER A 102 18.50 -2.86 -12.13
CA SER A 102 18.22 -4.06 -12.92
C SER A 102 19.00 -5.30 -12.49
N LYS A 103 20.06 -5.11 -11.68
CA LYS A 103 20.99 -6.17 -11.25
C LYS A 103 20.88 -6.43 -9.75
N GLU A 104 21.11 -7.67 -9.37
CA GLU A 104 21.23 -8.06 -7.96
C GLU A 104 22.61 -7.64 -7.39
N PRO A 105 22.69 -7.30 -6.09
CA PRO A 105 21.61 -7.31 -5.09
C PRO A 105 20.78 -6.01 -5.03
N ASP A 106 21.15 -4.99 -5.80
CA ASP A 106 20.53 -3.66 -5.69
C ASP A 106 19.06 -3.65 -6.16
N ARG A 107 18.69 -4.55 -7.07
CA ARG A 107 17.30 -4.75 -7.47
C ARG A 107 16.40 -5.15 -6.29
N LEU A 108 16.85 -6.07 -5.44
CA LEU A 108 16.11 -6.46 -4.24
C LEU A 108 16.04 -5.30 -3.23
N LYS A 109 17.17 -4.62 -2.98
CA LYS A 109 17.23 -3.41 -2.14
C LYS A 109 16.17 -2.39 -2.55
N ASP A 110 16.19 -2.00 -3.82
CA ASP A 110 15.25 -1.02 -4.37
C ASP A 110 13.81 -1.54 -4.31
N SER A 111 13.58 -2.82 -4.55
CA SER A 111 12.24 -3.40 -4.46
C SER A 111 11.65 -3.29 -3.06
N LEU A 112 12.45 -3.54 -2.01
CA LEU A 112 12.01 -3.42 -0.61
C LEU A 112 11.74 -1.96 -0.24
N LEU A 113 12.63 -1.04 -0.62
CA LEU A 113 12.45 0.40 -0.37
C LEU A 113 11.26 0.98 -1.12
N ILE A 114 11.02 0.55 -2.37
CA ILE A 114 9.84 0.95 -3.15
C ILE A 114 8.56 0.44 -2.48
N CYS A 115 8.53 -0.80 -1.98
CA CYS A 115 7.37 -1.28 -1.24
C CYS A 115 7.14 -0.43 0.02
N ALA A 116 8.17 -0.21 0.83
CA ALA A 116 8.09 0.66 2.01
C ALA A 116 7.56 2.07 1.68
N LEU A 117 7.99 2.65 0.56
CA LEU A 117 7.54 3.97 0.09
C LEU A 117 6.06 3.98 -0.35
N ILE A 118 5.60 2.89 -0.96
CA ILE A 118 4.19 2.73 -1.35
C ILE A 118 3.33 2.64 -0.09
N GLU A 119 3.68 1.77 0.86
CA GLU A 119 2.97 1.61 2.15
C GLU A 119 2.95 2.92 2.94
N ALA A 120 4.10 3.62 3.02
CA ALA A 120 4.19 4.92 3.67
C ALA A 120 3.23 5.94 3.05
N ARG A 121 3.13 5.99 1.72
CA ARG A 121 2.21 6.91 1.03
C ARG A 121 0.75 6.51 1.22
N SER A 122 0.41 5.23 1.24
CA SER A 122 -0.93 4.75 1.57
C SER A 122 -1.32 5.18 2.99
N CYS A 123 -0.44 4.93 3.96
CA CYS A 123 -0.59 5.34 5.36
C CYS A 123 -0.87 6.86 5.48
N GLU A 124 -0.01 7.69 4.90
CA GLU A 124 -0.13 9.14 4.97
C GLU A 124 -1.39 9.68 4.27
N ARG A 125 -1.81 9.06 3.16
CA ARG A 125 -3.07 9.41 2.47
C ARG A 125 -4.30 9.01 3.27
N PHE A 126 -4.32 7.81 3.84
CA PHE A 126 -5.42 7.37 4.69
C PHE A 126 -5.55 8.29 5.89
N HIS A 127 -4.44 8.62 6.55
CA HIS A 127 -4.40 9.60 7.64
C HIS A 127 -4.95 10.96 7.20
N SER A 128 -4.51 11.46 6.05
CA SER A 128 -4.96 12.76 5.50
C SER A 128 -6.44 12.81 5.16
N LEU A 129 -7.08 11.67 4.85
CA LEU A 129 -8.51 11.59 4.60
C LEU A 129 -9.34 11.58 5.90
N LEU A 130 -8.82 11.03 7.01
CA LEU A 130 -9.58 10.81 8.25
C LEU A 130 -10.37 12.02 8.79
N PRO A 131 -9.87 13.27 8.74
CA PRO A 131 -10.64 14.44 9.19
C PRO A 131 -11.93 14.67 8.40
N TYR A 132 -11.98 14.22 7.15
CA TYR A 132 -13.08 14.48 6.21
C TYR A 132 -14.04 13.30 6.06
N LEU A 133 -13.69 12.13 6.61
CA LEU A 133 -14.53 10.94 6.59
C LEU A 133 -15.44 10.87 7.82
N SER A 134 -16.56 10.14 7.69
CA SER A 134 -17.50 9.93 8.78
C SER A 134 -17.97 8.48 8.91
N GLY A 135 -18.50 8.13 10.09
CA GLY A 135 -19.12 6.85 10.38
C GLY A 135 -18.24 5.64 10.06
N SER A 136 -18.84 4.62 9.45
CA SER A 136 -18.16 3.36 9.12
C SER A 136 -16.95 3.52 8.20
N LEU A 137 -16.93 4.56 7.35
CA LEU A 137 -15.83 4.78 6.42
C LEU A 137 -14.59 5.34 7.13
N LYS A 138 -14.79 6.26 8.07
CA LYS A 138 -13.71 6.76 8.92
C LYS A 138 -13.08 5.61 9.73
N SER A 139 -13.91 4.80 10.38
CA SER A 139 -13.43 3.65 11.16
C SER A 139 -12.67 2.64 10.30
N PHE A 140 -13.10 2.41 9.06
CA PHE A 140 -12.42 1.54 8.11
C PHE A 140 -11.02 2.06 7.76
N TYR A 141 -10.92 3.32 7.30
CA TYR A 141 -9.63 3.92 6.94
C TYR A 141 -8.69 4.10 8.14
N SER A 142 -9.20 4.28 9.36
CA SER A 142 -8.35 4.32 10.56
C SER A 142 -7.64 2.99 10.82
N LYS A 143 -8.33 1.85 10.64
CA LYS A 143 -7.72 0.52 10.81
C LYS A 143 -6.69 0.22 9.74
N LEU A 144 -6.99 0.59 8.49
CA LEU A 144 -6.04 0.46 7.39
C LEU A 144 -4.79 1.30 7.64
N TYR A 145 -4.95 2.57 8.01
CA TYR A 145 -3.82 3.43 8.38
C TYR A 145 -2.85 2.76 9.38
N GLU A 146 -3.38 2.10 10.41
CA GLU A 146 -2.55 1.37 11.37
C GLU A 146 -1.83 0.18 10.73
N ALA A 147 -2.48 -0.52 9.78
CA ALA A 147 -1.90 -1.63 9.04
C ALA A 147 -0.78 -1.18 8.08
N GLU A 148 -1.04 -0.18 7.24
CA GLU A 148 -0.03 0.37 6.31
C GLU A 148 1.22 0.84 7.04
N SER A 149 1.06 1.41 8.24
CA SER A 149 2.20 1.82 9.08
C SER A 149 3.08 0.60 9.42
N ARG A 150 2.48 -0.53 9.81
CA ARG A 150 3.22 -1.76 10.13
C ARG A 150 3.85 -2.38 8.88
N HIS A 151 3.17 -2.30 7.72
CA HIS A 151 3.70 -2.82 6.46
C HIS A 151 4.90 -2.03 5.98
N CYS A 152 4.87 -0.69 6.10
CA CYS A 152 6.01 0.16 5.85
C CYS A 152 7.22 -0.26 6.71
N ASP A 153 7.02 -0.38 8.02
CA ASP A 153 8.06 -0.79 8.96
C ASP A 153 8.58 -2.19 8.62
N LEU A 154 7.70 -3.13 8.23
CA LEU A 154 8.10 -4.48 7.82
C LEU A 154 9.07 -4.45 6.65
N TYR A 155 8.80 -3.68 5.59
CA TYR A 155 9.70 -3.60 4.44
C TYR A 155 11.03 -2.91 4.76
N LEU A 156 11.02 -1.88 5.63
CA LEU A 156 12.26 -1.23 6.09
C LEU A 156 13.10 -2.17 6.96
N ASN A 157 12.47 -2.94 7.85
CA ASN A 157 13.16 -3.92 8.67
C ASN A 157 13.74 -5.05 7.83
N LEU A 158 12.98 -5.56 6.84
CA LEU A 158 13.50 -6.54 5.88
C LEU A 158 14.74 -6.03 5.13
N TYR A 159 14.78 -4.74 4.77
CA TYR A 159 15.96 -4.16 4.15
C TYR A 159 17.16 -4.18 5.11
N GLN A 160 16.99 -3.70 6.35
CA GLN A 160 18.05 -3.62 7.36
C GLN A 160 18.56 -5.00 7.80
N ASP A 161 17.69 -6.00 7.87
CA ASP A 161 18.06 -7.35 8.27
C ASP A 161 18.88 -8.07 7.17
N LEU A 162 18.70 -7.69 5.90
CA LEU A 162 19.34 -8.33 4.75
C LEU A 162 20.62 -7.64 4.27
N PHE A 163 20.79 -6.34 4.56
CA PHE A 163 21.83 -5.48 3.99
C PHE A 163 22.40 -4.49 5.01
#